data_AF-A0A0C3QJQ6-F1
#
_entry.id   AF-A0A0C3QJQ6-F1
#
_cell.length_a   1.000
_cell.length_b   1.000
_cell.length_c   1.000
_cell.angle_alpha   90.00
_cell.angle_beta   90.00
_cell.angle_gamma   90.00
#
_symmetry.space_group_name_H-M   'P 1'
#
loop_
_entity.id
_entity.type
_entity.pdbx_description
1 polymer ?
#
loop_
_entity_poly.entity_id
_entity_poly.type
_entity_poly.pdbx_seq_one_letter_code
_entity_poly.pdbx_strand_id
1 'polypeptide(L)'
;SEYKNKGLFPGMFPTLFPFGCGGFEDPQGPVSVSFQKQAEYYLDTSDRSFRYHKYFMFVALNILQRRMARLHTHFTVQRSNFEVVTRKLVALSPAL
;
A
#
# COMPACT_ATOMS: atom_id res chain seq x y z
N SER A 1 0.52 7.16 -0.63
CA SER A 1 -0.94 7.00 -0.84
C SER A 1 -1.30 6.82 -2.30
N GLU A 2 -1.93 5.68 -2.62
CA GLU A 2 -2.32 5.22 -3.97
C GLU A 2 -3.32 6.12 -4.69
N TYR A 3 -4.07 6.95 -3.96
CA TYR A 3 -5.15 7.78 -4.50
C TYR A 3 -4.89 9.29 -4.42
N LYS A 4 -3.69 9.72 -4.00
CA LYS A 4 -3.35 11.16 -3.76
C LYS A 4 -4.34 11.94 -2.89
N ASN A 5 -5.34 11.29 -2.29
CA ASN A 5 -6.29 11.85 -1.34
C ASN A 5 -6.04 11.21 0.03
N LYS A 6 -5.56 12.03 0.97
CA LYS A 6 -5.22 11.60 2.33
C LYS A 6 -6.43 11.18 3.15
N GLY A 7 -7.57 11.86 2.95
CA GLY A 7 -8.81 11.62 3.69
C GLY A 7 -9.62 10.45 3.15
N LEU A 8 -9.26 9.90 1.98
CA LEU A 8 -10.03 8.82 1.36
C LEU A 8 -10.08 7.59 2.25
N PHE A 9 -8.93 7.13 2.75
CA PHE A 9 -8.88 5.91 3.55
C PHE A 9 -9.59 6.07 4.91
N PRO A 10 -9.29 7.11 5.71
CA PRO A 10 -10.07 7.38 6.92
C PRO A 10 -11.56 7.57 6.66
N GLY A 11 -11.93 8.22 5.55
CA GLY A 11 -13.32 8.44 5.16
C GLY A 11 -14.10 7.18 4.79
N MET A 12 -13.41 6.08 4.41
CA MET A 12 -14.06 4.78 4.18
C MET A 12 -14.48 4.09 5.48
N PHE A 13 -13.87 4.46 6.61
CA PHE A 13 -14.08 3.82 7.90
C PHE A 13 -14.30 4.85 9.01
N PRO A 14 -15.37 5.67 8.95
CA PRO A 14 -15.61 6.74 9.91
C PRO A 14 -15.77 6.23 11.35
N THR A 15 -16.18 4.97 11.54
CA THR A 15 -16.25 4.34 12.87
C THR A 15 -14.87 4.00 13.45
N LEU A 16 -13.86 3.77 12.61
CA LEU A 16 -12.49 3.48 13.02
C LEU A 16 -11.62 4.75 13.06
N PHE A 17 -11.95 5.75 12.23
CA PHE A 17 -11.26 7.03 12.15
C PHE A 17 -12.24 8.19 12.35
N PRO A 18 -12.78 8.37 13.58
CA PRO A 18 -13.84 9.35 13.85
C PRO A 18 -13.43 10.80 13.55
N PHE A 19 -12.14 11.11 13.61
CA PHE A 19 -11.60 12.44 13.31
C PHE A 19 -11.03 12.57 11.90
N GLY A 20 -11.15 11.53 11.06
CA GLY A 20 -10.55 11.51 9.72
C GLY A 20 -9.01 11.57 9.70
N CYS A 21 -8.37 11.40 10.85
CA CYS A 21 -6.91 11.38 11.01
C CYS A 21 -6.41 9.95 11.21
N GLY A 22 -5.08 9.77 11.25
CA GLY A 22 -4.48 8.43 11.40
C GLY A 22 -4.59 7.58 10.15
N GLY A 23 -4.70 8.19 8.96
CA GLY A 23 -4.62 7.46 7.70
C GLY A 23 -3.25 6.81 7.46
N PHE A 24 -3.19 5.93 6.47
CA PHE A 24 -1.95 5.30 6.06
C PHE A 24 -0.98 6.27 5.38
N GLU A 25 0.32 6.11 5.66
CA GLU A 25 1.42 6.80 4.96
C GLU A 25 1.26 8.33 4.95
N ASP A 26 0.87 8.93 6.07
CA ASP A 26 0.75 10.39 6.16
C ASP A 26 2.16 11.04 6.18
N PRO A 27 2.51 11.87 5.19
CA PRO A 27 3.79 12.58 5.17
C PRO A 27 3.97 13.58 6.33
N GLN A 28 2.87 13.98 6.99
CA GLN A 28 2.89 14.90 8.12
C GLN A 28 2.98 14.17 9.47
N GLY A 29 3.00 12.83 9.45
CA GLY A 29 3.18 12.03 10.65
C GLY A 29 4.59 12.20 11.24
N PRO A 30 4.75 12.03 12.57
CA PRO A 30 6.05 12.15 13.22
C PRO A 30 7.04 11.06 12.79
N VAL A 31 6.54 9.92 12.28
CA VAL A 31 7.34 8.78 11.83
C VAL A 31 6.81 8.27 10.50
N SER A 32 7.70 8.04 9.55
CA SER A 32 7.39 7.34 8.32
C SER A 32 7.22 5.84 8.62
N VAL A 33 6.00 5.34 8.50
CA VAL A 33 5.65 3.92 8.71
C VAL A 33 5.15 3.34 7.39
N SER A 34 5.62 2.14 7.05
CA SER A 34 5.13 1.44 5.86
C SER A 34 3.66 1.05 6.04
N PHE A 35 2.92 1.00 4.93
CA PHE A 35 1.52 0.58 4.94
C PHE A 35 1.32 -0.75 5.68
N GLN A 36 2.16 -1.75 5.42
CA GLN A 36 2.07 -3.07 6.04
C GLN A 36 2.23 -2.99 7.57
N LYS A 37 3.29 -2.33 8.04
CA LYS A 37 3.58 -2.23 9.48
C LYS A 37 2.47 -1.48 10.23
N GLN A 38 1.92 -0.44 9.63
CA GLN A 38 0.80 0.30 10.20
C GLN A 38 -0.49 -0.55 10.22
N ALA A 39 -0.70 -1.41 9.21
CA ALA A 39 -1.87 -2.28 9.14
C ALA A 39 -1.79 -3.39 10.20
N GLU A 40 -0.63 -4.02 10.36
CA GLU A 40 -0.35 -4.97 11.43
C GLU A 40 -0.61 -4.33 12.81
N TYR A 41 -0.08 -3.13 13.03
CA TYR A 41 -0.33 -2.37 14.26
C TYR A 41 -1.82 -2.15 14.55
N TYR A 42 -2.62 -1.78 13.55
CA TYR A 42 -4.07 -1.63 13.75
C TYR A 42 -4.76 -2.94 14.13
N LEU A 43 -4.33 -4.06 13.55
CA LEU A 43 -4.89 -5.37 13.87
C LEU A 43 -4.46 -5.87 15.27
N ASP A 44 -3.33 -5.38 15.80
CA ASP A 44 -2.76 -5.78 17.09
C ASP A 44 -3.00 -4.79 18.23
N THR A 45 -3.70 -3.68 17.94
CA THR A 45 -4.13 -2.74 18.96
C THR A 45 -5.02 -3.43 20.01
N SER A 46 -4.92 -2.99 21.27
CA SER A 46 -5.71 -3.51 22.39
C SER A 46 -7.22 -3.39 22.13
N ASP A 47 -7.62 -2.25 21.58
CA ASP A 47 -8.93 -2.06 20.97
C ASP A 47 -9.03 -2.89 19.68
N ARG A 48 -9.75 -4.00 19.76
CA ARG A 48 -9.94 -4.95 18.66
C ARG A 48 -10.91 -4.46 17.59
N SER A 49 -11.34 -3.19 17.63
CA SER A 49 -12.26 -2.59 16.65
C SER A 49 -11.80 -2.82 15.22
N PHE A 50 -10.52 -2.60 14.91
CA PHE A 50 -9.96 -2.84 13.56
C PHE A 50 -9.98 -4.32 13.17
N ARG A 51 -9.68 -5.22 14.13
CA ARG A 51 -9.63 -6.67 13.92
C ARG A 51 -11.01 -7.25 13.62
N TYR A 52 -12.06 -6.74 14.27
CA TYR A 52 -13.43 -7.22 14.10
C TYR A 52 -14.27 -6.39 13.11
N HIS A 53 -13.73 -5.30 12.59
CA HIS A 53 -14.44 -4.50 11.59
C HIS A 53 -14.64 -5.30 10.29
N LYS A 54 -15.90 -5.43 9.87
CA LYS A 54 -16.36 -6.32 8.78
C LYS A 54 -15.55 -6.24 7.48
N TYR A 55 -15.06 -5.07 7.12
CA TYR A 55 -14.40 -4.82 5.84
C TYR A 55 -12.95 -4.35 5.95
N PHE A 56 -12.47 -3.99 7.14
CA PHE A 56 -11.18 -3.30 7.28
C PHE A 56 -10.03 -4.20 6.82
N MET A 57 -9.99 -5.43 7.37
CA MET A 57 -8.96 -6.42 7.06
C MET A 57 -8.92 -6.76 5.56
N PHE A 58 -10.09 -6.94 4.94
CA PHE A 58 -10.19 -7.25 3.51
C PHE A 58 -9.66 -6.11 2.63
N VAL A 59 -10.04 -4.86 2.94
CA VAL A 59 -9.58 -3.69 2.18
C VAL A 59 -8.07 -3.48 2.36
N ALA A 60 -7.56 -3.58 3.59
CA ALA A 60 -6.14 -3.46 3.87
C ALA A 60 -5.32 -4.53 3.14
N LEU A 61 -5.74 -5.79 3.20
CA LEU A 61 -5.10 -6.90 2.49
C LEU A 61 -5.15 -6.71 0.97
N ASN A 62 -6.28 -6.25 0.43
CA ASN A 62 -6.43 -6.04 -1.01
C ASN A 62 -5.52 -4.92 -1.53
N ILE A 63 -5.29 -3.86 -0.75
CA ILE A 63 -4.28 -2.84 -1.08
C ILE A 63 -2.87 -3.44 -1.04
N LEU A 64 -2.54 -4.22 0.00
CA LEU A 64 -1.23 -4.87 0.12
C LEU A 64 -0.95 -5.79 -1.07
N GLN A 65 -1.90 -6.65 -1.43
CA GLN A 65 -1.80 -7.56 -2.57
C GLN A 65 -1.62 -6.81 -3.90
N ARG A 66 -2.37 -5.73 -4.12
CA ARG A 66 -2.22 -4.90 -5.33
C ARG A 66 -0.84 -4.26 -5.43
N ARG A 67 -0.28 -3.81 -4.31
CA ARG A 67 1.09 -3.25 -4.27
C ARG A 67 2.13 -4.31 -4.58
N MET A 68 2.02 -5.50 -4.01
CA MET A 68 2.90 -6.63 -4.30
C MET A 68 2.81 -7.05 -5.78
N ALA A 69 1.59 -7.18 -6.31
CA ALA A 69 1.37 -7.54 -7.71
C ALA A 69 1.97 -6.52 -8.67
N ARG A 70 1.82 -5.21 -8.39
CA ARG A 70 2.41 -4.15 -9.23
C ARG A 70 3.93 -4.23 -9.32
N LEU A 71 4.60 -4.57 -8.22
CA LEU A 71 6.05 -4.79 -8.21
C LEU A 71 6.45 -5.94 -9.14
N HIS A 72 5.68 -7.04 -9.16
CA HIS A 72 5.94 -8.18 -10.03
C HIS A 72 5.58 -7.95 -11.50
N THR A 73 4.51 -7.19 -11.79
CA THR A 73 4.07 -6.93 -13.17
C THR A 73 5.05 -6.05 -13.96
N HIS A 74 5.81 -5.17 -13.29
CA HIS A 74 6.83 -4.34 -13.96
C HIS A 74 7.92 -5.17 -14.67
N PHE A 75 8.08 -6.44 -14.31
CA PHE A 75 9.12 -7.32 -14.86
C PHE A 75 8.59 -8.39 -15.80
N THR A 76 7.30 -8.38 -16.14
CA THR A 76 6.73 -9.40 -17.03
C THR A 76 6.65 -8.86 -18.45
N VAL A 77 7.42 -9.45 -19.36
CA VAL A 77 7.38 -9.16 -20.80
C VAL A 77 7.08 -10.44 -21.57
N GLN A 78 6.43 -10.30 -22.73
CA GLN A 78 6.21 -11.43 -23.63
C GLN A 78 7.56 -12.07 -23.98
N ARG A 79 7.66 -13.41 -23.95
CA ARG A 79 8.93 -14.13 -24.14
C ARG A 79 9.66 -13.74 -25.42
N SER A 80 8.92 -13.50 -26.51
CA SER A 80 9.46 -13.01 -27.80
C SER A 80 10.18 -11.67 -27.68
N ASN A 81 9.75 -10.82 -26.75
CA ASN A 81 10.28 -9.48 -26.52
C ASN A 81 11.26 -9.42 -25.34
N PHE A 82 11.48 -10.54 -24.64
CA PHE A 82 12.30 -10.59 -23.44
C PHE A 82 13.74 -10.14 -23.71
N GLU A 83 14.41 -10.66 -24.74
CA GLU A 83 15.78 -10.26 -25.06
C GLU A 83 15.92 -8.79 -25.44
N VAL A 84 14.91 -8.21 -26.09
CA VAL A 84 14.92 -6.81 -26.51
C VAL A 84 14.76 -5.90 -25.31
N VAL A 85 13.81 -6.21 -24.41
CA VAL A 85 13.56 -5.40 -23.22
C VAL A 85 14.70 -5.55 -22.20
N THR A 86 15.22 -6.76 -21.99
CA THR A 86 16.35 -7.00 -21.08
C THR A 86 17.60 -6.24 -21.53
N ARG A 87 17.93 -6.23 -22.83
CA ARG A 87 19.06 -5.43 -23.35
C ARG A 87 18.88 -3.93 -23.08
N LYS A 88 17.66 -3.40 -23.25
CA LYS A 88 17.36 -2.00 -22.96
C LYS A 88 17.45 -1.69 -21.46
N LEU A 89 16.97 -2.59 -20.60
CA LEU A 89 17.06 -2.42 -19.15
C LEU A 89 18.50 -2.46 -18.65
N VAL A 90 19.34 -3.36 -19.17
CA VAL A 90 20.77 -3.46 -18.81
C VAL A 90 21.57 -2.23 -19.29
N ALA A 91 21.16 -1.61 -20.39
CA ALA A 91 21.79 -0.39 -20.91
C ALA A 91 21.44 0.88 -20.10
N LEU A 92 20.46 0.82 -19.20
CA LEU A 92 20.14 1.94 -18.31
C LEU A 92 21.09 1.91 -17.12
N SER A 93 21.86 2.98 -16.94
CA SER A 93 22.61 3.24 -15.71
C SER A 93 21.64 3.51 -14.56
N PRO A 94 21.87 2.95 -13.35
CA PRO A 94 21.06 3.24 -12.18
C PRO A 94 21.43 4.64 -11.65
N ALA A 95 20.96 5.69 -12.33
CA ALA A 95 20.92 7.02 -11.74
C ALA A 95 19.58 7.18 -11.03
N LEU A 96 19.55 6.77 -9.76
CA LEU A 96 18.58 7.19 -8.75
C LEU A 96 19.23 8.23 -7.85
#